data_AF-A0A183DBZ4-F1
#
_entry.id   AF-A0A183DBZ4-F1
#
_cell.length_a   1.000
_cell.length_b   1.000
_cell.length_c   1.000
_cell.angle_alpha   90.00
_cell.angle_beta   90.00
_cell.angle_gamma   90.00
#
_symmetry.space_group_name_H-M   'P 1'
#
loop_
_entity.id
_entity.type
_entity.pdbx_description
1 polymer ?
#
loop_
_entity_poly.entity_id
_entity_poly.type
_entity_poly.pdbx_seq_one_letter_code
_entity_poly.pdbx_strand_id
1 'polypeptide(L)'
;LLVNLRKNIDMVRSFLQGLPSLYEWNSSTQCCIGAALNAAYELIAENGGRITVFLTVLPNTGPGALKNREDPNQRAAAEVLNLSPASDYYKSLALECTGHQAAVDLFLLSSRYADLSTLGGF
;
A
#
# COMPACT_ATOMS: atom_id res chain seq x y z
N LEU A 1 -1.48 8.75 -17.96
CA LEU A 1 -0.85 8.73 -16.63
C LEU A 1 0.62 8.29 -16.70
N LEU A 2 0.96 7.26 -17.48
CA LEU A 2 2.36 6.91 -17.75
C LEU A 2 2.96 7.82 -18.83
N VAL A 3 4.10 8.44 -18.53
CA VAL A 3 4.79 9.38 -19.42
C VAL A 3 6.29 9.14 -19.42
N ASN A 4 6.97 9.52 -20.50
CA ASN A 4 8.43 9.48 -20.52
C ASN A 4 9.00 10.54 -19.58
N LEU A 5 9.72 10.11 -18.54
CA LEU A 5 10.26 10.99 -17.51
C LEU A 5 11.20 12.06 -18.08
N ARG A 6 12.13 11.69 -18.98
CA ARG A 6 13.12 12.65 -19.52
C ARG A 6 12.45 13.78 -20.31
N LYS A 7 11.37 13.47 -21.04
CA LYS A 7 10.61 14.45 -21.82
C LYS A 7 9.71 15.35 -20.98
N ASN A 8 9.33 14.90 -19.77
CA ASN A 8 8.31 15.56 -18.94
C ASN A 8 8.83 15.94 -17.54
N ILE A 9 10.14 15.98 -17.33
CA ILE A 9 10.76 16.10 -16.00
C ILE A 9 10.34 17.38 -15.27
N ASP A 10 10.22 18.50 -15.99
CA ASP A 10 9.84 19.79 -15.38
C ASP A 10 8.38 19.79 -14.92
N MET A 11 7.49 19.16 -15.70
CA MET A 11 6.09 19.00 -15.31
C MET A 11 5.95 18.08 -14.09
N VAL A 12 6.66 16.95 -14.08
CA VAL A 12 6.67 16.03 -12.93
C VAL A 12 7.22 16.74 -11.68
N ARG A 13 8.31 17.50 -11.81
CA ARG A 13 8.88 18.26 -10.69
C ARG A 13 7.91 19.31 -10.15
N SER A 14 7.26 20.07 -11.04
CA SER A 14 6.26 21.07 -10.66
C SER A 14 5.09 20.43 -9.91
N PHE A 15 4.58 19.30 -10.39
CA PHE A 15 3.54 18.54 -9.69
C PHE A 15 3.99 18.08 -8.30
N LEU A 16 5.19 17.48 -8.18
CA LEU A 16 5.72 17.02 -6.90
C LEU A 16 5.93 18.18 -5.90
N GLN A 17 6.30 19.37 -6.37
CA GLN A 17 6.42 20.56 -5.53
C GLN A 17 5.06 21.07 -5.01
N GLY A 18 3.98 20.85 -5.76
CA GLY A 18 2.61 21.23 -5.36
C GLY A 18 1.92 20.23 -4.43
N LEU A 19 2.39 18.98 -4.35
CA LEU A 19 1.76 17.92 -3.54
C LEU A 19 1.56 18.29 -2.07
N PRO A 20 2.54 18.88 -1.35
CA PRO A 20 2.34 19.25 0.04
C PRO A 20 1.18 20.24 0.24
N SER A 21 1.09 21.26 -0.62
CA SER A 21 0.02 22.26 -0.58
C SER A 21 -1.35 21.68 -0.94
N LEU A 22 -1.41 20.72 -1.88
CA LEU A 22 -2.65 20.03 -2.25
C LEU A 22 -3.29 19.28 -1.07
N TYR A 23 -2.46 18.77 -0.14
CA TYR A 23 -2.92 17.95 0.99
C TYR A 23 -2.66 18.59 2.36
N GLU A 24 -2.34 19.87 2.41
CA GLU A 24 -1.99 20.60 3.64
C GLU A 24 -3.06 20.46 4.74
N TRP A 25 -4.34 20.49 4.33
CA TRP A 25 -5.49 20.45 5.24
C TRP A 25 -6.12 19.05 5.35
N ASN A 26 -5.45 18.02 4.81
CA ASN A 26 -5.97 16.66 4.86
C ASN A 26 -5.74 16.05 6.26
N SER A 27 -6.84 15.85 6.99
CA SER A 27 -6.84 15.17 8.29
C SER A 27 -7.49 13.78 8.24
N SER A 28 -7.65 13.19 7.04
CA SER A 28 -8.28 11.89 6.87
C SER A 28 -7.44 10.79 7.53
N THR A 29 -8.10 9.93 8.29
CA THR A 29 -7.53 8.71 8.85
C THR A 29 -7.88 7.48 8.01
N GLN A 30 -8.59 7.66 6.91
CA GLN A 30 -8.99 6.58 6.02
C GLN A 30 -7.88 6.27 5.02
N CYS A 31 -7.60 4.98 4.83
CA CYS A 31 -6.59 4.50 3.92
C CYS A 31 -7.16 3.35 3.07
N CYS A 32 -7.32 3.62 1.77
CA CYS A 32 -7.88 2.70 0.78
C CYS A 32 -6.83 2.07 -0.13
N ILE A 33 -5.69 1.62 0.45
CA ILE A 33 -4.53 1.18 -0.35
C ILE A 33 -4.87 0.06 -1.33
N GLY A 34 -5.77 -0.87 -1.01
CA GLY A 34 -6.12 -1.94 -1.94
C GLY A 34 -6.78 -1.41 -3.22
N ALA A 35 -7.69 -0.43 -3.10
CA ALA A 35 -8.27 0.21 -4.29
C ALA A 35 -7.20 0.95 -5.12
N ALA A 36 -6.26 1.63 -4.45
CA ALA A 36 -5.16 2.32 -5.11
C ALA A 36 -4.19 1.35 -5.80
N LEU A 37 -3.89 0.20 -5.17
CA LEU A 37 -3.06 -0.85 -5.72
C LEU A 37 -3.69 -1.50 -6.94
N ASN A 38 -5.00 -1.81 -6.90
CA ASN A 38 -5.71 -2.34 -8.05
C ASN A 38 -5.61 -1.39 -9.25
N ALA A 39 -5.88 -0.10 -9.04
CA ALA A 39 -5.80 0.91 -10.09
C ALA A 39 -4.36 1.09 -10.63
N ALA A 40 -3.37 1.08 -9.74
CA ALA A 40 -1.96 1.19 -10.14
C ALA A 40 -1.49 -0.05 -10.91
N TYR A 41 -1.91 -1.24 -10.49
CA TYR A 41 -1.63 -2.50 -11.18
C TYR A 41 -2.25 -2.51 -12.58
N GLU A 42 -3.55 -2.18 -12.72
CA GLU A 42 -4.20 -2.09 -14.03
C GLU A 42 -3.48 -1.10 -14.96
N LEU A 43 -2.98 0.02 -14.43
CA LEU A 43 -2.25 1.01 -15.20
C LEU A 43 -0.92 0.49 -15.75
N ILE A 44 -0.24 -0.43 -15.05
CA ILE A 44 1.08 -0.95 -15.45
C ILE A 44 1.04 -2.37 -16.02
N ALA A 45 -0.08 -3.10 -15.91
CA ALA A 45 -0.18 -4.52 -16.23
C ALA A 45 0.26 -4.86 -17.67
N GLU A 46 0.00 -3.98 -18.64
CA GLU A 46 0.40 -4.19 -20.03
C GLU A 46 1.92 -4.13 -20.25
N ASN A 47 2.64 -3.35 -19.43
CA ASN A 47 4.07 -3.07 -19.64
C ASN A 47 4.96 -3.64 -18.52
N GLY A 48 4.35 -4.15 -17.45
CA GLY A 48 5.02 -4.43 -16.18
C GLY A 48 5.59 -3.16 -15.53
N GLY A 49 6.38 -3.36 -14.48
CA GLY A 49 7.08 -2.26 -13.80
C GLY A 49 7.06 -2.40 -12.29
N ARG A 50 7.04 -1.25 -11.60
CA ARG A 50 7.13 -1.21 -10.15
C ARG A 50 6.20 -0.16 -9.56
N ILE A 51 5.42 -0.58 -8.57
CA ILE A 51 4.54 0.27 -7.78
C ILE A 51 5.24 0.52 -6.45
N THR A 52 5.62 1.77 -6.18
CA THR A 52 6.23 2.14 -4.90
C THR A 52 5.18 2.82 -4.02
N VAL A 53 4.85 2.19 -2.91
CA VAL A 53 3.84 2.63 -1.95
C VAL A 53 4.51 3.22 -0.71
N PHE A 54 4.06 4.41 -0.31
CA PHE A 54 4.40 5.00 0.99
C PHE A 54 3.15 4.98 1.87
N LEU A 55 3.22 4.21 2.95
CA LEU A 55 2.08 3.96 3.83
C LEU A 55 2.37 4.44 5.25
N THR A 56 1.50 5.27 5.81
CA THR A 56 1.64 5.82 7.17
C THR A 56 0.52 5.38 8.11
N VAL A 57 -0.57 4.83 7.57
CA VAL A 57 -1.78 4.45 8.30
C VAL A 57 -2.18 3.03 7.93
N LEU A 58 -2.68 2.25 8.90
CA LEU A 58 -3.23 0.92 8.65
C LEU A 58 -4.38 1.02 7.61
N PRO A 59 -4.34 0.23 6.51
CA PRO A 59 -5.43 0.17 5.56
C PRO A 59 -6.74 -0.18 6.25
N ASN A 60 -7.77 0.63 6.10
CA ASN A 60 -9.02 0.51 6.85
C ASN A 60 -10.27 0.76 6.01
N THR A 61 -10.12 1.03 4.70
CA THR A 61 -11.23 1.29 3.79
C THR A 61 -11.05 0.49 2.50
N GLY A 62 -12.13 -0.11 1.98
CA GLY A 62 -12.11 -0.78 0.68
C GLY A 62 -11.45 -2.17 0.67
N PRO A 63 -11.05 -2.68 -0.51
CA PRO A 63 -10.40 -3.98 -0.66
C PRO A 63 -9.12 -4.08 0.18
N GLY A 64 -8.91 -5.22 0.82
CA GLY A 64 -7.74 -5.42 1.70
C GLY A 64 -7.75 -4.60 2.99
N ALA A 65 -8.88 -3.98 3.37
CA ALA A 65 -9.00 -3.27 4.64
C ALA A 65 -8.74 -4.21 5.83
N LEU A 66 -7.99 -3.71 6.80
CA LEU A 66 -7.55 -4.41 8.00
C LEU A 66 -8.12 -3.74 9.25
N LYS A 67 -8.10 -4.50 10.34
CA LYS A 67 -8.47 -4.02 11.67
C LYS A 67 -7.30 -4.19 12.61
N ASN A 68 -7.22 -3.34 13.63
CA ASN A 68 -6.28 -3.58 14.72
C ASN A 68 -6.75 -4.85 15.46
N ARG A 69 -5.90 -5.87 15.45
CA ARG A 69 -6.15 -7.18 16.10
C ARG A 69 -5.15 -7.48 17.21
N GLU A 70 -4.34 -6.51 17.61
CA GLU A 70 -3.56 -6.65 18.84
C GLU A 70 -4.48 -6.57 20.06
N ASP A 71 -4.49 -7.63 20.87
CA ASP A 71 -5.02 -7.61 22.22
C ASP A 71 -3.84 -7.57 23.22
N PRO A 72 -3.71 -6.51 24.03
CA PRO A 72 -2.67 -6.42 25.06
C PRO A 72 -2.64 -7.61 26.03
N ASN A 73 -3.80 -8.22 26.30
CA ASN A 73 -3.92 -9.35 27.23
C ASN A 73 -3.37 -10.66 26.65
N GLN A 74 -3.24 -10.75 25.32
CA GLN A 74 -2.77 -11.94 24.62
C GLN A 74 -1.28 -11.89 24.28
N ARG A 75 -0.54 -10.84 24.69
CA ARG A 75 0.89 -10.68 24.38
C ARG A 75 1.80 -11.75 24.98
N ALA A 76 1.38 -12.40 26.07
CA ALA A 76 2.11 -13.48 26.74
C ALA A 76 1.51 -14.88 26.46
N ALA A 77 0.55 -14.98 25.53
CA ALA A 77 -0.05 -16.25 25.18
C ALA A 77 0.98 -17.18 24.51
N ALA A 78 0.84 -18.49 24.74
CA ALA A 78 1.73 -19.50 24.15
C ALA A 78 1.61 -19.58 22.62
N GLU A 79 0.47 -19.17 22.05
CA GLU A 79 0.25 -19.08 20.60
C GLU A 79 0.15 -17.61 20.16
N VAL A 80 0.90 -17.25 19.11
CA VAL A 80 0.87 -15.92 18.50
C VAL A 80 0.00 -15.95 17.25
N LEU A 81 -1.31 -15.79 17.42
CA LEU A 81 -2.30 -15.83 16.34
C LEU A 81 -2.13 -14.70 15.30
N ASN A 82 -1.44 -13.62 15.66
CA ASN A 82 -1.28 -12.44 14.81
C ASN A 82 -0.19 -12.55 13.74
N LEU A 83 0.50 -13.69 13.64
CA LEU A 83 1.53 -13.91 12.61
C LEU A 83 0.96 -14.40 11.27
N SER A 84 -0.27 -14.92 11.25
CA SER A 84 -0.94 -15.26 10.00
C SER A 84 -1.53 -14.01 9.33
N PRO A 85 -1.55 -13.93 8.00
CA PRO A 85 -2.27 -12.88 7.29
C PRO A 85 -3.76 -12.89 7.67
N ALA A 86 -4.34 -11.71 7.90
CA ALA A 86 -5.76 -11.57 8.20
C ALA A 86 -6.66 -11.66 6.95
N SER A 87 -6.06 -11.60 5.75
CA SER A 87 -6.75 -11.66 4.47
C SER A 87 -5.83 -12.19 3.38
N ASP A 88 -6.38 -12.94 2.43
CA ASP A 88 -5.66 -13.42 1.24
C ASP A 88 -5.54 -12.36 0.14
N TYR A 89 -6.19 -11.20 0.29
CA TYR A 89 -6.22 -10.15 -0.75
C TYR A 89 -4.82 -9.78 -1.27
N TYR A 90 -3.89 -9.48 -0.36
CA TYR A 90 -2.53 -9.05 -0.73
C TYR A 90 -1.71 -10.16 -1.39
N LYS A 91 -1.93 -11.42 -0.96
CA LYS A 91 -1.33 -12.60 -1.59
C LYS A 91 -1.87 -12.81 -3.00
N SER A 92 -3.18 -12.68 -3.20
CA SER A 92 -3.79 -12.77 -4.53
C SER A 92 -3.27 -11.68 -5.46
N LEU A 93 -3.16 -10.44 -4.97
CA LEU A 93 -2.58 -9.34 -5.72
C LEU A 93 -1.11 -9.61 -6.11
N ALA A 94 -0.31 -10.20 -5.21
CA ALA A 94 1.07 -10.58 -5.48
C ALA A 94 1.19 -11.60 -6.63
N LEU A 95 0.28 -12.57 -6.66
CA LEU A 95 0.21 -13.57 -7.73
C LEU A 95 -0.15 -12.93 -9.08
N GLU A 96 -1.11 -12.00 -9.09
CA GLU A 96 -1.48 -11.23 -10.28
C GLU A 96 -0.32 -10.38 -10.80
N CYS A 97 0.38 -9.70 -9.89
CA CYS A 97 1.56 -8.89 -10.18
C CYS A 97 2.69 -9.73 -10.80
N THR A 98 2.93 -10.93 -10.28
CA THR A 98 3.93 -11.86 -10.82
C THR A 98 3.61 -12.25 -12.27
N GLY A 99 2.33 -12.43 -12.60
CA GLY A 99 1.88 -12.74 -13.96
C GLY A 99 2.14 -11.63 -14.98
N HIS A 100 2.27 -10.37 -14.53
CA HIS A 100 2.41 -9.20 -15.39
C HIS A 100 3.75 -8.46 -15.19
N GLN A 101 4.75 -9.13 -14.61
CA GLN A 101 6.08 -8.56 -14.37
C GLN A 101 6.01 -7.23 -13.58
N ALA A 102 5.05 -7.14 -12.67
CA ALA A 102 4.87 -6.02 -11.77
C ALA A 102 5.44 -6.37 -10.38
N ALA A 103 6.15 -5.42 -9.79
CA ALA A 103 6.62 -5.50 -8.41
C ALA A 103 5.98 -4.41 -7.55
N VAL A 104 5.82 -4.68 -6.26
CA VAL A 104 5.32 -3.71 -5.28
C VAL A 104 6.37 -3.51 -4.19
N ASP A 105 6.83 -2.27 -4.02
CA ASP A 105 7.65 -1.88 -2.88
C ASP A 105 6.77 -1.19 -1.84
N LEU A 106 6.80 -1.64 -0.58
CA LEU A 106 6.11 -0.98 0.52
C LEU A 106 7.10 -0.29 1.46
N PHE A 107 7.03 1.04 1.51
CA PHE A 107 7.68 1.87 2.52
C PHE A 107 6.65 2.17 3.62
N LEU A 108 6.79 1.48 4.75
CA LEU A 108 5.91 1.68 5.91
C LEU A 108 6.52 2.68 6.90
N LEU A 109 5.84 3.80 7.12
CA LEU A 109 6.21 4.89 8.03
C LEU A 109 5.13 5.11 9.10
N SER A 110 4.62 4.03 9.68
CA SER A 110 3.61 4.08 10.74
C SER A 110 4.24 4.13 12.12
N SER A 111 3.72 4.99 13.00
CA SER A 111 4.03 5.01 14.45
C SER A 111 3.09 4.14 15.29
N ARG A 112 2.15 3.44 14.63
CA ARG A 112 1.11 2.60 15.24
C ARG A 112 1.11 1.21 14.60
N TYR A 113 0.32 0.30 15.15
CA TYR A 113 0.07 -1.03 14.59
C TYR A 113 -0.26 -0.96 13.09
N ALA A 114 0.39 -1.82 12.29
CA ALA A 114 0.32 -1.82 10.84
C ALA A 114 0.08 -3.20 10.21
N ASP A 115 -0.05 -4.26 11.00
CA ASP A 115 -0.30 -5.63 10.52
C ASP A 115 0.65 -6.10 9.41
N LEU A 116 1.96 -6.12 9.71
CA LEU A 116 3.01 -6.53 8.77
C LEU A 116 2.83 -7.97 8.25
N SER A 117 2.27 -8.85 9.07
CA SER A 117 1.91 -10.22 8.68
C SER A 117 0.95 -10.27 7.49
N THR A 118 0.06 -9.29 7.36
CA THR A 118 -0.89 -9.24 6.25
C THR A 118 -0.34 -8.39 5.09
N LEU A 119 0.27 -7.24 5.40
CA LEU A 119 0.82 -6.35 4.39
C LEU A 119 2.07 -6.90 3.69
N GLY A 120 2.89 -7.70 4.36
CA GLY A 120 4.06 -8.34 3.73
C GLY A 120 3.72 -9.51 2.81
N GLY A 121 2.44 -9.70 2.45
CA GLY A 121 1.99 -10.79 1.59
C GLY A 121 2.26 -10.60 0.09
N PHE A 122 2.79 -9.44 -0.31
CA PHE A 122 3.24 -9.16 -1.69
C PHE A 122 4.75 -9.17 -1.85
#